data_AF-A0A1F5MIQ8-F1
#
_entry.id   AF-A0A1F5MIQ8-F1
#
_cell.length_a   1.000
_cell.length_b   1.000
_cell.length_c   1.000
_cell.angle_alpha   90.00
_cell.angle_beta   90.00
_cell.angle_gamma   90.00
#
_symmetry.space_group_name_H-M   'P 1'
#
loop_
_entity.id
_entity.type
_entity.pdbx_description
1 polymer ?
#
loop_
_entity_poly.entity_id
_entity_poly.type
_entity_poly.pdbx_seq_one_letter_code
_entity_poly.pdbx_strand_id
1 'polypeptide(L)'
;MKRKKIINRLIHKAIPLWIVLWLVFNSTMVVAIAEYYIMKKNFNEYVVKLSKTTQSPEELVQILKQAVLPQSGYTLAVTWGDVGQQLLQSGVIDQGKYKELFSGDTVSLNHMRYLENKSSDQMVINEENSRFMVNTLWALGLVNKSKILDEGSMQIYGKGDVMNFASTGGWNLGTKATNQVYSSTKIIELTPEQEIQVQKIARNVYRPCCGNHSEFPDCNHGMAALGYIQLAVKQGVTEDRIYKDILALNSFWFPQNYIELAAYFNKEGKEWKDIDAKLALSADYSSAQGAQKIKQSIQNIPGLNNSGGSCGT
;
A
#
# COMPACT_ATOMS: atom_id res chain seq x y z
N MET A 1 -57.62 30.97 34.17
CA MET A 1 -56.28 30.89 34.81
C MET A 1 -55.57 29.53 34.73
N LYS A 2 -56.05 28.51 33.97
CA LYS A 2 -55.40 27.17 33.87
C LYS A 2 -54.61 26.90 32.56
N ARG A 3 -54.81 27.66 31.47
CA ARG A 3 -54.09 27.45 30.19
C ARG A 3 -52.66 28.00 30.16
N LYS A 4 -52.33 29.04 30.96
CA LYS A 4 -50.95 29.57 31.07
C LYS A 4 -49.97 28.64 31.80
N LYS A 5 -50.45 27.66 32.59
CA LYS A 5 -49.59 26.72 33.34
C LYS A 5 -49.08 25.54 32.52
N ILE A 6 -49.70 25.22 31.39
CA ILE A 6 -49.30 24.08 30.54
C ILE A 6 -48.19 24.50 29.58
N ILE A 7 -48.23 25.73 29.06
CA ILE A 7 -47.21 26.27 28.15
C ILE A 7 -45.86 26.46 28.87
N ASN A 8 -45.86 26.87 30.14
CA ASN A 8 -44.63 26.96 30.94
C ASN A 8 -44.03 25.61 31.38
N ARG A 9 -44.72 24.48 31.20
CA ARG A 9 -44.17 23.14 31.52
C ARG A 9 -43.48 22.45 30.35
N LEU A 10 -43.67 22.93 29.13
CA LEU A 10 -43.05 22.37 27.92
C LEU A 10 -41.73 23.07 27.55
N ILE A 11 -41.45 24.25 28.10
CA ILE A 11 -40.27 25.07 27.75
C ILE A 11 -39.10 24.91 28.76
N HIS A 12 -39.27 24.13 29.83
CA HIS A 12 -38.25 23.93 30.87
C HIS A 12 -37.67 22.51 30.97
N LYS A 13 -37.82 21.65 29.96
CA LYS A 13 -36.92 20.50 29.86
C LYS A 13 -35.58 21.02 29.34
N ALA A 14 -34.73 21.46 30.27
CA ALA A 14 -33.36 21.83 29.99
C ALA A 14 -32.74 20.68 29.19
N ILE A 15 -32.35 20.96 27.95
CA ILE A 15 -31.61 20.00 27.15
C ILE A 15 -30.37 19.67 27.96
N PRO A 16 -30.16 18.41 28.34
CA PRO A 16 -29.01 18.04 29.13
C PRO A 16 -27.74 18.53 28.44
N LEU A 17 -26.85 19.18 29.20
CA LEU A 17 -25.62 19.76 28.67
C LEU A 17 -24.81 18.74 27.85
N TRP A 18 -24.84 17.45 28.22
CA TRP A 18 -24.19 16.38 27.48
C TRP A 18 -24.75 16.15 26.07
N ILE A 19 -26.04 16.37 25.83
CA ILE A 19 -26.64 16.29 24.48
C ILE A 19 -26.14 17.45 23.62
N VAL A 20 -26.06 18.66 24.19
CA VAL A 20 -25.52 19.83 23.50
C VAL A 20 -24.03 19.64 23.19
N LEU A 21 -23.24 19.17 24.17
CA LEU A 21 -21.82 18.86 23.97
C LEU A 21 -21.60 17.75 22.95
N TRP A 22 -22.44 16.70 22.96
CA TRP A 22 -22.39 15.63 21.97
C TRP A 22 -22.72 16.12 20.56
N LEU A 23 -23.75 16.95 20.40
CA LEU A 23 -24.10 17.54 19.10
C LEU A 23 -23.03 18.49 18.58
N VAL A 24 -22.45 19.33 19.46
CA VAL A 24 -21.35 20.24 19.11
C VAL A 24 -20.09 19.44 18.73
N PHE A 25 -19.75 18.38 19.48
CA PHE A 25 -18.60 17.55 19.18
C PHE A 25 -18.75 16.79 17.85
N ASN A 26 -19.95 16.25 17.57
CA ASN A 26 -20.19 15.58 16.29
C ASN A 26 -20.20 16.58 15.12
N SER A 27 -20.76 17.78 15.30
CA SER A 27 -20.78 18.80 14.24
C SER A 27 -19.38 19.35 13.95
N THR A 28 -18.54 19.57 14.96
CA THR A 28 -17.14 19.97 14.74
C THR A 28 -16.33 18.88 14.06
N MET A 29 -16.57 17.61 14.39
CA MET A 29 -15.90 16.49 13.72
C MET A 29 -16.31 16.38 12.25
N VAL A 30 -17.60 16.54 11.94
CA VAL A 30 -18.10 16.53 10.55
C VAL A 30 -17.56 17.72 9.75
N VAL A 31 -17.51 18.92 10.33
CA VAL A 31 -16.93 20.11 9.70
C VAL A 31 -15.44 19.91 9.46
N ALA A 32 -14.68 19.43 10.45
CA ALA A 32 -13.25 19.17 10.30
C ALA A 32 -12.95 18.11 9.23
N ILE A 33 -13.77 17.06 9.15
CA ILE A 33 -13.67 16.04 8.10
C ILE A 33 -13.99 16.66 6.73
N ALA A 34 -15.07 17.44 6.62
CA ALA A 34 -15.45 18.10 5.37
C ALA A 34 -14.38 19.09 4.90
N GLU A 35 -13.86 19.92 5.81
CA GLU A 35 -12.76 20.85 5.56
C GLU A 35 -11.49 20.11 5.14
N TYR A 36 -11.15 19.00 5.81
CA TYR A 36 -10.03 18.14 5.41
C TYR A 36 -10.20 17.60 3.98
N TYR A 37 -11.39 17.10 3.62
CA TYR A 37 -11.66 16.59 2.28
C TYR A 37 -11.63 17.70 1.22
N ILE A 38 -12.20 18.87 1.52
CA ILE A 38 -12.17 20.04 0.63
C ILE A 38 -10.74 20.53 0.43
N MET A 39 -9.96 20.65 1.51
CA MET A 39 -8.56 21.05 1.47
C MET A 39 -7.73 20.04 0.66
N LYS A 40 -7.92 18.74 0.88
CA LYS A 40 -7.24 17.66 0.12
C LYS A 40 -7.56 17.74 -1.37
N LYS A 41 -8.83 17.94 -1.73
CA LYS A 41 -9.24 18.07 -3.13
C LYS A 41 -8.62 19.31 -3.78
N ASN A 42 -8.73 20.46 -3.12
CA ASN A 42 -8.19 21.73 -3.62
C ASN A 42 -6.66 21.69 -3.74
N PHE A 43 -5.98 21.02 -2.82
CA PHE A 43 -4.53 20.81 -2.87
C PHE A 43 -4.14 19.98 -4.09
N ASN A 44 -4.80 18.85 -4.34
CA ASN A 44 -4.53 18.03 -5.52
C ASN A 44 -4.79 18.79 -6.83
N GLU A 45 -5.88 19.57 -6.90
CA GLU A 45 -6.17 20.43 -8.06
C GLU A 45 -5.11 21.54 -8.25
N TYR A 46 -4.59 22.10 -7.16
CA TYR A 46 -3.51 23.09 -7.19
C TYR A 46 -2.20 22.51 -7.72
N VAL A 47 -1.79 21.34 -7.22
CA VAL A 47 -0.61 20.59 -7.68
C VAL A 47 -0.73 20.30 -9.18
N VAL A 48 -1.90 19.88 -9.65
CA VAL A 48 -2.19 19.66 -11.07
C VAL A 48 -2.06 20.93 -11.90
N LYS A 49 -2.66 22.04 -11.45
CA LYS A 49 -2.57 23.33 -12.16
C LYS A 49 -1.13 23.82 -12.24
N LEU A 50 -0.38 23.71 -11.16
CA LEU A 50 1.01 24.12 -11.08
C LEU A 50 1.91 23.29 -12.00
N SER A 51 1.63 21.98 -12.13
CA SER A 51 2.36 21.08 -13.06
C SER A 51 2.31 21.55 -14.51
N LYS A 52 1.24 22.25 -14.90
CA LYS A 52 1.02 22.75 -16.27
C LYS A 52 1.63 24.12 -16.53
N THR A 53 1.81 24.91 -15.47
CA THR A 53 2.22 26.31 -15.57
C THR A 53 3.66 26.54 -15.13
N THR A 54 4.27 25.59 -14.40
CA THR A 54 5.66 25.71 -13.98
C THR A 54 6.61 25.64 -15.18
N GLN A 55 7.59 26.54 -15.19
CA GLN A 55 8.70 26.55 -16.15
C GLN A 55 10.00 26.05 -15.50
N SER A 56 10.01 25.79 -14.18
CA SER A 56 11.16 25.27 -13.47
C SER A 56 11.12 23.73 -13.47
N PRO A 57 12.15 23.07 -14.01
CA PRO A 57 12.27 21.62 -13.92
C PRO A 57 12.28 21.09 -12.48
N GLU A 58 12.92 21.81 -11.55
CA GLU A 58 13.02 21.43 -10.15
C GLU A 58 11.64 21.49 -9.46
N GLU A 59 10.84 22.52 -9.76
CA GLU A 59 9.49 22.65 -9.24
C GLU A 59 8.57 21.55 -9.82
N LEU A 60 8.70 21.22 -11.11
CA LEU A 60 7.98 20.11 -11.73
C LEU A 60 8.29 18.78 -11.01
N VAL A 61 9.55 18.50 -10.68
CA VAL A 61 9.92 17.28 -9.94
C VAL A 61 9.29 17.25 -8.56
N GLN A 62 9.22 18.37 -7.83
CA GLN A 62 8.54 18.41 -6.52
C GLN A 62 7.03 18.17 -6.63
N ILE A 63 6.39 18.73 -7.67
CA ILE A 63 4.97 18.53 -7.96
C ILE A 63 4.68 17.06 -8.26
N LEU A 64 5.49 16.44 -9.12
CA LEU A 64 5.36 15.02 -9.45
C LEU A 64 5.62 14.14 -8.22
N LYS A 65 6.61 14.49 -7.39
CA LYS A 65 6.85 13.81 -6.11
C LYS A 65 5.60 13.82 -5.24
N GLN A 66 4.95 14.97 -5.06
CA GLN A 66 3.74 15.05 -4.23
C GLN A 66 2.54 14.30 -4.82
N ALA A 67 2.43 14.24 -6.16
CA ALA A 67 1.39 13.47 -6.83
C ALA A 67 1.58 11.95 -6.66
N VAL A 68 2.83 11.48 -6.73
CA VAL A 68 3.20 10.05 -6.59
C VAL A 68 3.24 9.60 -5.14
N LEU A 69 3.76 10.47 -4.26
CA LEU A 69 3.99 10.22 -2.82
C LEU A 69 3.28 11.31 -2.01
N PRO A 70 1.95 11.22 -1.83
CA PRO A 70 1.24 12.17 -1.00
C PRO A 70 1.80 12.15 0.42
N GLN A 71 2.09 13.31 1.01
CA GLN A 71 2.62 13.41 2.37
C GLN A 71 1.69 12.76 3.42
N SER A 72 0.38 12.78 3.18
CA SER A 72 -0.60 12.10 4.04
C SER A 72 -0.57 10.57 3.94
N GLY A 73 0.25 10.01 3.06
CA GLY A 73 0.20 8.60 2.68
C GLY A 73 -1.02 8.25 1.83
N TYR A 74 -1.26 6.95 1.73
CA TYR A 74 -2.35 6.34 0.98
C TYR A 74 -3.04 5.26 1.83
N THR A 75 -4.36 5.36 1.96
CA THR A 75 -5.20 4.38 2.65
C THR A 75 -5.60 3.28 1.66
N LEU A 76 -5.17 2.05 1.93
CA LEU A 76 -5.47 0.85 1.15
C LEU A 76 -6.91 0.41 1.40
N ALA A 77 -7.50 -0.34 0.46
CA ALA A 77 -8.88 -0.79 0.60
C ALA A 77 -9.08 -1.87 1.68
N VAL A 78 -8.01 -2.58 2.05
CA VAL A 78 -8.04 -3.67 3.02
C VAL A 78 -7.91 -3.20 4.46
N THR A 79 -8.45 -4.00 5.37
CA THR A 79 -8.27 -3.87 6.82
C THR A 79 -7.28 -4.91 7.35
N TRP A 80 -6.69 -4.61 8.51
CA TRP A 80 -5.75 -5.53 9.18
C TRP A 80 -6.41 -6.84 9.63
N GLY A 81 -7.64 -6.77 10.17
CA GLY A 81 -8.28 -7.94 10.77
C GLY A 81 -7.41 -8.54 11.87
N ASP A 82 -7.25 -9.87 11.84
CA ASP A 82 -6.33 -10.62 12.71
C ASP A 82 -5.08 -11.11 11.97
N VAL A 83 -4.82 -10.62 10.75
CA VAL A 83 -3.72 -11.07 9.89
C VAL A 83 -2.38 -11.02 10.63
N GLY A 84 -2.09 -9.90 11.30
CA GLY A 84 -0.85 -9.73 12.04
C GLY A 84 -0.64 -10.77 13.15
N GLN A 85 -1.70 -11.11 13.89
CA GLN A 85 -1.64 -12.14 14.92
C GLN A 85 -1.37 -13.52 14.32
N GLN A 86 -1.99 -13.82 13.17
CA GLN A 86 -1.74 -15.07 12.45
C GLN A 86 -0.30 -15.17 11.93
N LEU A 87 0.32 -14.05 11.52
CA LEU A 87 1.74 -14.02 11.13
C LEU A 87 2.66 -14.35 12.32
N LEU A 88 2.39 -13.80 13.50
CA LEU A 88 3.13 -14.15 14.72
C LEU A 88 2.94 -15.63 15.10
N GLN A 89 1.70 -16.11 15.09
CA GLN A 89 1.36 -17.49 15.48
C GLN A 89 1.96 -18.54 14.54
N SER A 90 2.00 -18.28 13.23
CA SER A 90 2.61 -19.19 12.26
C SER A 90 4.13 -19.34 12.44
N GLY A 91 4.77 -18.34 13.03
CA GLY A 91 6.21 -18.25 13.20
C GLY A 91 6.96 -17.68 11.98
N VAL A 92 6.23 -17.18 10.97
CA VAL A 92 6.88 -16.45 9.86
C VAL A 92 7.47 -15.13 10.34
N ILE A 93 6.86 -14.50 11.35
CA ILE A 93 7.42 -13.34 12.06
C ILE A 93 7.83 -13.73 13.48
N ASP A 94 9.06 -13.39 13.84
CA ASP A 94 9.54 -13.30 15.20
C ASP A 94 9.36 -11.86 15.71
N GLN A 95 8.59 -11.69 16.80
CA GLN A 95 8.29 -10.38 17.36
C GLN A 95 9.54 -9.65 17.86
N GLY A 96 10.52 -10.36 18.41
CA GLY A 96 11.78 -9.80 18.89
C GLY A 96 12.63 -9.27 17.73
N LYS A 97 12.82 -10.08 16.69
CA LYS A 97 13.55 -9.67 15.48
C LYS A 97 12.88 -8.49 14.78
N TYR A 98 11.54 -8.47 14.71
CA TYR A 98 10.82 -7.33 14.16
C TYR A 98 11.01 -6.05 14.99
N LYS A 99 10.95 -6.14 16.33
CA LYS A 99 11.23 -4.99 17.20
C LYS A 99 12.66 -4.47 17.04
N GLU A 100 13.63 -5.37 16.91
CA GLU A 100 15.03 -5.02 16.67
C GLU A 100 15.20 -4.34 15.30
N LEU A 101 14.62 -4.91 14.24
CA LEU A 101 14.66 -4.40 12.87
C LEU A 101 14.17 -2.94 12.74
N PHE A 102 13.20 -2.57 13.58
CA PHE A 102 12.57 -1.24 13.59
C PHE A 102 12.93 -0.40 14.82
N SER A 103 13.94 -0.79 15.59
CA SER A 103 14.31 -0.11 16.86
C SER A 103 14.60 1.40 16.71
N GLY A 104 15.10 1.83 15.54
CA GLY A 104 15.35 3.24 15.20
C GLY A 104 14.17 3.97 14.54
N ASP A 105 13.04 3.30 14.35
CA ASP A 105 11.86 3.83 13.64
C ASP A 105 10.61 3.76 14.55
N THR A 106 10.36 4.86 15.24
CA THR A 106 9.22 5.01 16.16
C THR A 106 7.88 4.77 15.46
N VAL A 107 7.76 5.11 14.17
CA VAL A 107 6.51 4.92 13.41
C VAL A 107 6.28 3.44 13.16
N SER A 108 7.29 2.71 12.68
CA SER A 108 7.19 1.27 12.49
C SER A 108 6.99 0.51 13.82
N LEU A 109 7.63 0.95 14.91
CA LEU A 109 7.37 0.38 16.25
C LEU A 109 5.92 0.57 16.68
N ASN A 110 5.33 1.75 16.43
CA ASN A 110 3.92 1.99 16.72
C ASN A 110 2.98 1.13 15.86
N HIS A 111 3.40 0.69 14.67
CA HIS A 111 2.64 -0.23 13.82
C HIS A 111 2.69 -1.68 14.30
N MET A 112 3.61 -2.06 15.21
CA MET A 112 3.64 -3.40 15.82
C MET A 112 2.32 -3.77 16.50
N ARG A 113 1.53 -2.78 16.95
CA ARG A 113 0.20 -3.00 17.51
C ARG A 113 -0.72 -3.80 16.58
N TYR A 114 -0.54 -3.67 15.25
CA TYR A 114 -1.31 -4.40 14.24
C TYR A 114 -0.89 -5.87 14.10
N LEU A 115 0.32 -6.22 14.57
CA LEU A 115 0.78 -7.60 14.70
C LEU A 115 0.27 -8.22 16.01
N GLU A 116 0.23 -7.44 17.08
CA GLU A 116 -0.10 -7.92 18.42
C GLU A 116 -1.61 -8.01 18.66
N ASN A 117 -2.42 -7.18 17.98
CA ASN A 117 -3.86 -7.06 18.22
C ASN A 117 -4.66 -7.15 16.93
N LYS A 118 -5.86 -7.74 17.05
CA LYS A 118 -6.88 -7.62 16.00
C LYS A 118 -7.27 -6.14 15.82
N SER A 119 -7.39 -5.69 14.59
CA SER A 119 -7.80 -4.31 14.28
C SER A 119 -8.72 -4.25 13.06
N SER A 120 -9.76 -3.43 13.17
CA SER A 120 -10.63 -3.07 12.04
C SER A 120 -10.07 -1.91 11.21
N ASP A 121 -8.90 -1.38 11.57
CA ASP A 121 -8.29 -0.26 10.86
C ASP A 121 -7.92 -0.67 9.43
N GLN A 122 -8.08 0.27 8.50
CA GLN A 122 -7.54 0.13 7.16
C GLN A 122 -6.00 0.15 7.21
N MET A 123 -5.38 -0.62 6.33
CA MET A 123 -3.93 -0.50 6.12
C MET A 123 -3.63 0.84 5.45
N VAL A 124 -2.55 1.48 5.90
CA VAL A 124 -2.08 2.76 5.36
C VAL A 124 -0.61 2.61 5.02
N ILE A 125 -0.20 3.11 3.86
CA ILE A 125 1.21 3.24 3.50
C ILE A 125 1.60 4.72 3.37
N ASN A 126 2.77 5.07 3.88
CA ASN A 126 3.41 6.36 3.70
C ASN A 126 4.94 6.18 3.64
N GLU A 127 5.70 7.28 3.52
CA GLU A 127 7.16 7.21 3.48
C GLU A 127 7.74 6.59 4.75
N GLU A 128 7.18 6.92 5.93
CA GLU A 128 7.67 6.50 7.25
C GLU A 128 7.48 5.00 7.52
N ASN A 129 6.37 4.39 7.06
CA ASN A 129 6.03 3.00 7.36
C ASN A 129 6.23 2.03 6.17
N SER A 130 6.72 2.53 5.04
CA SER A 130 6.90 1.75 3.80
C SER A 130 7.67 0.45 4.02
N ARG A 131 8.73 0.49 4.83
CA ARG A 131 9.57 -0.67 5.19
C ARG A 131 8.84 -1.67 6.08
N PHE A 132 8.02 -1.21 7.02
CA PHE A 132 7.17 -2.10 7.82
C PHE A 132 6.14 -2.80 6.94
N MET A 133 5.51 -2.06 6.03
CA MET A 133 4.49 -2.58 5.13
C MET A 133 5.05 -3.64 4.18
N VAL A 134 6.20 -3.42 3.53
CA VAL A 134 6.78 -4.42 2.62
C VAL A 134 7.15 -5.71 3.35
N ASN A 135 7.78 -5.63 4.54
CA ASN A 135 8.17 -6.81 5.30
C ASN A 135 6.96 -7.60 5.81
N THR A 136 5.94 -6.90 6.30
CA THR A 136 4.72 -7.55 6.81
C THR A 136 3.91 -8.22 5.70
N LEU A 137 3.76 -7.55 4.55
CA LEU A 137 3.09 -8.14 3.40
C LEU A 137 3.93 -9.25 2.75
N TRP A 138 5.26 -9.14 2.77
CA TRP A 138 6.17 -10.22 2.35
C TRP A 138 5.96 -11.46 3.23
N ALA A 139 5.96 -11.31 4.55
CA ALA A 139 5.66 -12.40 5.48
C ALA A 139 4.31 -13.07 5.16
N LEU A 140 3.28 -12.25 4.91
CA LEU A 140 1.95 -12.72 4.54
C LEU A 140 1.94 -13.53 3.26
N GLY A 141 2.51 -12.98 2.18
CA GLY A 141 2.61 -13.70 0.90
C GLY A 141 3.41 -14.99 1.03
N LEU A 142 4.50 -14.97 1.81
CA LEU A 142 5.39 -16.10 2.00
C LEU A 142 4.72 -17.27 2.76
N VAL A 143 4.01 -16.98 3.85
CA VAL A 143 3.44 -18.01 4.72
C VAL A 143 2.09 -18.51 4.25
N ASN A 144 1.32 -17.65 3.59
CA ASN A 144 -0.04 -17.97 3.19
C ASN A 144 -0.03 -19.08 2.14
N LYS A 145 -0.79 -20.15 2.41
CA LYS A 145 -0.91 -21.28 1.51
C LYS A 145 -1.56 -20.83 0.20
N SER A 146 -0.89 -21.12 -0.91
CA SER A 146 -1.24 -20.56 -2.21
C SER A 146 -0.90 -21.52 -3.34
N LYS A 147 -1.83 -21.73 -4.28
CA LYS A 147 -1.55 -22.48 -5.51
C LYS A 147 -0.44 -21.84 -6.34
N ILE A 148 -0.34 -20.51 -6.33
CA ILE A 148 0.73 -19.78 -7.03
C ILE A 148 2.11 -20.18 -6.49
N LEU A 149 2.22 -20.45 -5.19
CA LEU A 149 3.49 -20.88 -4.57
C LEU A 149 3.73 -22.38 -4.68
N ASP A 150 2.66 -23.18 -4.63
CA ASP A 150 2.76 -24.65 -4.65
C ASP A 150 2.88 -25.23 -6.07
N GLU A 151 2.40 -24.52 -7.09
CA GLU A 151 2.27 -25.02 -8.47
C GLU A 151 2.74 -24.01 -9.52
N GLY A 152 2.94 -22.74 -9.15
CA GLY A 152 3.18 -21.65 -10.09
C GLY A 152 4.65 -21.45 -10.47
N SER A 153 4.94 -20.24 -10.99
CA SER A 153 6.22 -19.90 -11.61
C SER A 153 7.45 -20.18 -10.74
N MET A 154 7.38 -19.97 -9.41
CA MET A 154 8.51 -20.29 -8.53
C MET A 154 8.88 -21.78 -8.58
N GLN A 155 7.90 -22.68 -8.57
CA GLN A 155 8.15 -24.13 -8.63
C GLN A 155 8.70 -24.54 -10.00
N ILE A 156 8.08 -24.01 -11.06
CA ILE A 156 8.45 -24.31 -12.45
C ILE A 156 9.89 -23.86 -12.74
N TYR A 157 10.20 -22.59 -12.47
CA TYR A 157 11.52 -22.03 -12.77
C TYR A 157 12.58 -22.37 -11.72
N GLY A 158 12.17 -22.59 -10.48
CA GLY A 158 13.04 -23.08 -9.40
C GLY A 158 13.37 -24.57 -9.52
N LYS A 159 12.70 -25.30 -10.42
CA LYS A 159 12.86 -26.76 -10.61
C LYS A 159 12.71 -27.54 -9.28
N GLY A 160 11.75 -27.11 -8.46
CA GLY A 160 11.48 -27.66 -7.13
C GLY A 160 12.35 -27.12 -5.99
N ASP A 161 13.42 -26.37 -6.27
CA ASP A 161 14.19 -25.67 -5.23
C ASP A 161 13.82 -24.19 -5.20
N VAL A 162 12.72 -23.90 -4.51
CA VAL A 162 12.21 -22.54 -4.37
C VAL A 162 12.94 -21.74 -3.31
N MET A 163 13.92 -22.30 -2.58
CA MET A 163 14.60 -21.59 -1.48
C MET A 163 15.66 -20.61 -1.98
N ASN A 164 16.17 -20.77 -3.20
CA ASN A 164 17.22 -19.90 -3.78
C ASN A 164 16.70 -18.54 -4.28
N PHE A 165 15.40 -18.30 -4.28
CA PHE A 165 14.85 -17.00 -4.65
C PHE A 165 15.04 -15.97 -3.53
N ALA A 166 15.12 -14.70 -3.89
CA ALA A 166 15.31 -13.63 -2.90
C ALA A 166 14.15 -13.53 -1.91
N SER A 167 12.91 -13.85 -2.34
CA SER A 167 11.72 -13.89 -1.47
C SER A 167 11.72 -15.00 -0.43
N THR A 168 12.57 -16.02 -0.56
CA THR A 168 12.66 -17.16 0.37
C THR A 168 14.00 -17.18 1.08
N GLY A 169 15.10 -17.21 0.32
CA GLY A 169 16.46 -17.26 0.85
C GLY A 169 16.85 -15.97 1.58
N GLY A 170 16.20 -14.85 1.23
CA GLY A 170 16.38 -13.58 1.94
C GLY A 170 15.56 -13.45 3.22
N TRP A 171 14.61 -14.35 3.50
CA TRP A 171 13.77 -14.24 4.69
C TRP A 171 14.46 -14.84 5.92
N ASN A 172 14.71 -14.03 6.94
CA ASN A 172 15.34 -14.45 8.20
C ASN A 172 14.65 -13.90 9.47
N LEU A 173 13.51 -13.23 9.29
CA LEU A 173 12.76 -12.55 10.35
C LEU A 173 11.78 -13.46 11.08
N GLY A 174 11.74 -14.76 10.77
CA GLY A 174 10.88 -15.74 11.41
C GLY A 174 11.50 -16.43 12.62
N THR A 175 10.66 -17.09 13.41
CA THR A 175 11.06 -18.02 14.49
C THR A 175 11.40 -19.40 13.92
N LYS A 176 10.88 -19.72 12.74
CA LYS A 176 11.11 -20.96 11.98
C LYS A 176 11.92 -20.68 10.73
N ALA A 177 12.55 -21.71 10.18
CA ALA A 177 13.24 -21.62 8.91
C ALA A 177 12.24 -21.38 7.76
N THR A 178 12.65 -20.66 6.71
CA THR A 178 11.78 -20.28 5.59
C THR A 178 11.09 -21.49 4.94
N ASN A 179 11.80 -22.61 4.78
CA ASN A 179 11.24 -23.85 4.21
C ASN A 179 10.12 -24.48 5.06
N GLN A 180 10.03 -24.14 6.35
CA GLN A 180 8.96 -24.61 7.25
C GLN A 180 7.73 -23.71 7.23
N VAL A 181 7.89 -22.45 6.79
CA VAL A 181 6.79 -21.47 6.76
C VAL A 181 6.26 -21.22 5.35
N TYR A 182 7.07 -21.44 4.31
CA TYR A 182 6.68 -21.26 2.90
C TYR A 182 5.37 -21.99 2.55
N SER A 183 4.35 -21.25 2.14
CA SER A 183 3.03 -21.78 1.72
C SER A 183 2.44 -22.82 2.70
N SER A 184 2.66 -22.60 3.99
CA SER A 184 2.38 -23.59 5.05
C SER A 184 1.04 -23.40 5.74
N THR A 185 0.54 -22.15 5.79
CA THR A 185 -0.56 -21.76 6.68
C THR A 185 -1.70 -21.14 5.89
N LYS A 186 -2.94 -21.54 6.16
CA LYS A 186 -4.13 -20.96 5.52
C LYS A 186 -4.61 -19.70 6.25
N ILE A 187 -3.85 -18.61 6.15
CA ILE A 187 -4.24 -17.31 6.72
C ILE A 187 -5.40 -16.71 5.92
N ILE A 188 -5.32 -16.81 4.59
CA ILE A 188 -6.29 -16.30 3.64
C ILE A 188 -6.83 -17.48 2.84
N GLU A 189 -8.01 -17.96 3.22
CA GLU A 189 -8.68 -19.04 2.49
C GLU A 189 -9.45 -18.49 1.28
N LEU A 190 -8.90 -18.66 0.08
CA LEU A 190 -9.50 -18.23 -1.18
C LEU A 190 -10.42 -19.31 -1.77
N THR A 191 -11.52 -18.90 -2.39
CA THR A 191 -12.32 -19.79 -3.26
C THR A 191 -11.60 -20.01 -4.61
N PRO A 192 -11.98 -21.04 -5.40
CA PRO A 192 -11.42 -21.24 -6.73
C PRO A 192 -11.51 -20.01 -7.65
N GLU A 193 -12.61 -19.27 -7.58
CA GLU A 193 -12.82 -18.05 -8.36
C GLU A 193 -11.88 -16.93 -7.90
N GLN A 194 -11.67 -16.82 -6.58
CA GLN A 194 -10.73 -15.87 -6.00
C GLN A 194 -9.29 -16.20 -6.38
N GLU A 195 -8.89 -17.48 -6.40
CA GLU A 195 -7.56 -17.91 -6.87
C GLU A 195 -7.31 -17.49 -8.33
N ILE A 196 -8.30 -17.68 -9.21
CA ILE A 196 -8.22 -17.24 -10.62
C ILE A 196 -8.05 -15.72 -10.69
N GLN A 197 -8.81 -14.97 -9.88
CA GLN A 197 -8.71 -13.51 -9.84
C GLN A 197 -7.34 -13.04 -9.34
N VAL A 198 -6.81 -13.65 -8.26
CA VAL A 198 -5.46 -13.36 -7.75
C VAL A 198 -4.43 -13.61 -8.84
N GLN A 199 -4.48 -14.77 -9.51
CA GLN A 199 -3.51 -15.12 -10.56
C GLN A 199 -3.58 -14.12 -11.73
N LYS A 200 -4.78 -13.76 -12.18
CA LYS A 200 -5.00 -12.76 -13.24
C LYS A 200 -4.39 -11.41 -12.88
N ILE A 201 -4.61 -10.94 -11.65
CA ILE A 201 -4.09 -9.65 -11.20
C ILE A 201 -2.56 -9.72 -11.09
N ALA A 202 -2.04 -10.73 -10.40
CA ALA A 202 -0.62 -10.90 -10.11
C ALA A 202 0.25 -11.03 -11.37
N ARG A 203 -0.29 -11.58 -12.48
CA ARG A 203 0.40 -11.64 -13.79
C ARG A 203 0.57 -10.28 -14.49
N ASN A 204 -0.18 -9.26 -14.07
CA ASN A 204 -0.10 -7.91 -14.62
C ASN A 204 0.67 -6.93 -13.72
N VAL A 205 1.12 -7.36 -12.54
CA VAL A 205 1.84 -6.52 -11.59
C VAL A 205 3.33 -6.77 -11.73
N TYR A 206 4.06 -5.75 -12.16
CA TYR A 206 5.52 -5.72 -12.20
C TYR A 206 6.07 -4.70 -11.19
N ARG A 207 7.37 -4.79 -10.92
CA ARG A 207 8.10 -3.88 -10.04
C ARG A 207 9.51 -3.63 -10.59
N PRO A 208 10.05 -2.40 -10.47
CA PRO A 208 11.21 -1.97 -11.23
C PRO A 208 12.52 -2.65 -10.83
N CYS A 209 12.54 -3.45 -9.76
CA CYS A 209 13.71 -4.18 -9.31
C CYS A 209 13.99 -5.49 -10.09
N CYS A 210 13.01 -6.05 -10.81
CA CYS A 210 13.22 -7.26 -11.62
C CYS A 210 12.21 -7.40 -12.78
N GLY A 211 12.41 -8.39 -13.64
CA GLY A 211 11.64 -8.58 -14.89
C GLY A 211 10.38 -9.44 -14.75
N ASN A 212 10.18 -10.10 -13.62
CA ASN A 212 9.09 -11.06 -13.42
C ASN A 212 7.79 -10.36 -12.97
N HIS A 213 6.62 -10.97 -13.14
CA HIS A 213 5.38 -10.46 -12.55
C HIS A 213 5.17 -11.00 -11.12
N SER A 214 4.26 -10.44 -10.33
CA SER A 214 3.99 -10.89 -8.94
C SER A 214 3.37 -12.30 -8.83
N GLU A 215 2.90 -12.91 -9.92
CA GLU A 215 2.60 -14.36 -9.94
C GLU A 215 3.86 -15.24 -9.89
N PHE A 216 5.02 -14.64 -10.19
CA PHE A 216 6.34 -15.20 -9.94
C PHE A 216 7.01 -14.35 -8.84
N PRO A 217 6.62 -14.54 -7.57
CA PRO A 217 7.06 -13.71 -6.45
C PRO A 217 8.48 -14.10 -5.99
N ASP A 218 9.47 -14.00 -6.87
CA ASP A 218 10.88 -14.33 -6.65
C ASP A 218 11.65 -13.33 -5.77
N CYS A 219 11.10 -12.13 -5.59
CA CYS A 219 11.66 -11.09 -4.72
C CYS A 219 10.70 -10.69 -3.60
N ASN A 220 11.23 -10.08 -2.53
CA ASN A 220 10.46 -9.60 -1.39
C ASN A 220 9.25 -8.72 -1.79
N HIS A 221 9.43 -7.80 -2.74
CA HIS A 221 8.36 -6.92 -3.22
C HIS A 221 7.29 -7.67 -4.03
N GLY A 222 7.69 -8.65 -4.84
CA GLY A 222 6.76 -9.51 -5.58
C GLY A 222 5.91 -10.36 -4.63
N MET A 223 6.55 -10.93 -3.60
CA MET A 223 5.87 -11.69 -2.55
C MET A 223 4.94 -10.81 -1.70
N ALA A 224 5.37 -9.59 -1.37
CA ALA A 224 4.54 -8.61 -0.68
C ALA A 224 3.31 -8.20 -1.49
N ALA A 225 3.49 -7.91 -2.78
CA ALA A 225 2.38 -7.62 -3.68
C ALA A 225 1.41 -8.80 -3.79
N LEU A 226 1.92 -10.05 -3.88
CA LEU A 226 1.07 -11.24 -3.88
C LEU A 226 0.26 -11.36 -2.58
N GLY A 227 0.89 -11.20 -1.41
CA GLY A 227 0.20 -11.23 -0.12
C GLY A 227 -0.91 -10.18 -0.01
N TYR A 228 -0.66 -8.96 -0.52
CA TYR A 228 -1.68 -7.92 -0.61
C TYR A 228 -2.84 -8.31 -1.52
N ILE A 229 -2.56 -8.78 -2.75
CA ILE A 229 -3.58 -9.15 -3.74
C ILE A 229 -4.48 -10.25 -3.17
N GLN A 230 -3.91 -11.27 -2.53
CA GLN A 230 -4.68 -12.34 -1.88
C GLN A 230 -5.62 -11.78 -0.81
N LEU A 231 -5.12 -10.91 0.07
CA LEU A 231 -5.93 -10.31 1.13
C LEU A 231 -7.06 -9.45 0.55
N ALA A 232 -6.75 -8.63 -0.46
CA ALA A 232 -7.70 -7.73 -1.08
C ALA A 232 -8.81 -8.47 -1.83
N VAL A 233 -8.46 -9.52 -2.59
CA VAL A 233 -9.45 -10.38 -3.23
C VAL A 233 -10.33 -11.08 -2.19
N LYS A 234 -9.74 -11.58 -1.09
CA LYS A 234 -10.51 -12.20 0.00
C LYS A 234 -11.50 -11.24 0.64
N GLN A 235 -11.11 -9.98 0.82
CA GLN A 235 -11.97 -8.92 1.38
C GLN A 235 -12.94 -8.32 0.34
N GLY A 236 -12.99 -8.85 -0.89
CA GLY A 236 -13.95 -8.42 -1.92
C GLY A 236 -13.61 -7.08 -2.58
N VAL A 237 -12.35 -6.65 -2.52
CA VAL A 237 -11.89 -5.44 -3.19
C VAL A 237 -11.94 -5.64 -4.72
N THR A 238 -12.42 -4.64 -5.45
CA THR A 238 -12.53 -4.70 -6.91
C THR A 238 -11.15 -4.72 -7.58
N GLU A 239 -11.03 -5.37 -8.75
CA GLU A 239 -9.76 -5.47 -9.51
C GLU A 239 -9.11 -4.09 -9.75
N ASP A 240 -9.90 -3.10 -10.21
CA ASP A 240 -9.40 -1.74 -10.44
C ASP A 240 -8.86 -1.07 -9.18
N ARG A 241 -9.50 -1.33 -8.03
CA ARG A 241 -9.05 -0.80 -6.75
C ARG A 241 -7.77 -1.49 -6.28
N ILE A 242 -7.65 -2.80 -6.49
CA ILE A 242 -6.42 -3.56 -6.20
C ILE A 242 -5.24 -3.00 -7.00
N TYR A 243 -5.41 -2.72 -8.29
CA TYR A 243 -4.34 -2.10 -9.08
C TYR A 243 -3.94 -0.72 -8.54
N LYS A 244 -4.90 0.13 -8.13
CA LYS A 244 -4.59 1.44 -7.52
C LYS A 244 -3.84 1.31 -6.20
N ASP A 245 -4.23 0.34 -5.37
CA ASP A 245 -3.56 0.07 -4.09
C ASP A 245 -2.13 -0.45 -4.32
N ILE A 246 -1.93 -1.38 -5.25
CA ILE A 246 -0.60 -1.87 -5.62
C ILE A 246 0.26 -0.77 -6.25
N LEU A 247 -0.33 0.11 -7.07
CA LEU A 247 0.38 1.26 -7.64
C LEU A 247 0.91 2.17 -6.53
N ALA A 248 0.10 2.44 -5.51
CA ALA A 248 0.53 3.20 -4.34
C ALA A 248 1.63 2.46 -3.56
N LEU A 249 1.46 1.16 -3.28
CA LEU A 249 2.46 0.35 -2.59
C LEU A 249 3.82 0.39 -3.32
N ASN A 250 3.82 0.09 -4.61
CA ASN A 250 5.04 0.14 -5.41
C ASN A 250 5.61 1.57 -5.50
N SER A 251 4.78 2.61 -5.53
CA SER A 251 5.25 4.00 -5.53
C SER A 251 6.03 4.31 -4.25
N PHE A 252 5.53 3.92 -3.07
CA PHE A 252 6.24 4.10 -1.80
C PHE A 252 7.45 3.16 -1.63
N TRP A 253 7.45 1.98 -2.25
CA TRP A 253 8.60 1.06 -2.23
C TRP A 253 9.69 1.43 -3.22
N PHE A 254 9.34 2.07 -4.34
CA PHE A 254 10.25 2.53 -5.37
C PHE A 254 10.03 4.01 -5.73
N PRO A 255 10.17 4.94 -4.76
CA PRO A 255 9.87 6.37 -4.93
C PRO A 255 10.41 6.96 -6.22
N GLN A 256 11.71 6.76 -6.46
CA GLN A 256 12.39 7.33 -7.62
C GLN A 256 11.78 6.84 -8.93
N ASN A 257 11.61 5.52 -9.09
CA ASN A 257 11.11 4.94 -10.34
C ASN A 257 9.70 5.43 -10.68
N TYR A 258 8.85 5.63 -9.68
CA TYR A 258 7.49 6.09 -9.90
C TYR A 258 7.40 7.61 -10.13
N ILE A 259 8.32 8.40 -9.56
CA ILE A 259 8.50 9.81 -9.93
C ILE A 259 8.99 9.94 -11.37
N GLU A 260 9.95 9.11 -11.78
CA GLU A 260 10.44 9.03 -13.16
C GLU A 260 9.32 8.62 -14.13
N LEU A 261 8.50 7.64 -13.76
CA LEU A 261 7.33 7.22 -14.52
C LEU A 261 6.30 8.35 -14.65
N ALA A 262 6.04 9.09 -13.57
CA ALA A 262 5.15 10.24 -13.60
C ALA A 262 5.68 11.35 -14.53
N ALA A 263 6.99 11.61 -14.51
CA ALA A 263 7.62 12.57 -15.42
C ALA A 263 7.49 12.13 -16.89
N TYR A 264 7.66 10.84 -17.16
CA TYR A 264 7.45 10.27 -18.49
C TYR A 264 6.02 10.50 -18.98
N PHE A 265 5.01 10.16 -18.19
CA PHE A 265 3.62 10.36 -18.60
C PHE A 265 3.25 11.83 -18.71
N ASN A 266 3.80 12.69 -17.86
CA ASN A 266 3.60 14.14 -17.95
C ASN A 266 4.13 14.70 -19.27
N LYS A 267 5.31 14.24 -19.72
CA LYS A 267 5.87 14.56 -21.05
C LYS A 267 4.96 14.09 -22.19
N GLU A 268 4.26 12.98 -22.01
CA GLU A 268 3.23 12.46 -22.93
C GLU A 268 1.85 13.16 -22.77
N GLY A 269 1.76 14.24 -21.98
CA GLY A 269 0.55 15.01 -21.78
C GLY A 269 -0.49 14.37 -20.85
N LYS A 270 -0.09 13.37 -20.06
CA LYS A 270 -0.97 12.67 -19.10
C LYS A 270 -0.61 12.99 -17.65
N GLU A 271 -1.60 13.27 -16.84
CA GLU A 271 -1.42 13.55 -15.41
C GLU A 271 -1.36 12.27 -14.58
N TRP A 272 -0.56 12.25 -13.52
CA TRP A 272 -0.38 11.06 -12.68
C TRP A 272 -1.69 10.45 -12.17
N LYS A 273 -2.61 11.30 -11.71
CA LYS A 273 -3.92 10.88 -11.19
C LYS A 273 -4.84 10.21 -12.22
N ASP A 274 -4.59 10.43 -13.51
CA ASP A 274 -5.43 9.95 -14.61
C ASP A 274 -4.82 8.72 -15.31
N ILE A 275 -3.65 8.27 -14.87
CA ILE A 275 -3.01 7.06 -15.42
C ILE A 275 -3.75 5.82 -14.93
N ASP A 276 -4.04 4.93 -15.89
CA ASP A 276 -4.55 3.60 -15.57
C ASP A 276 -3.51 2.81 -14.76
N ALA A 277 -3.90 2.38 -13.56
CA ALA A 277 -2.97 1.73 -12.63
C ALA A 277 -2.45 0.39 -13.16
N LYS A 278 -3.28 -0.34 -13.92
CA LYS A 278 -2.87 -1.60 -14.55
C LYS A 278 -1.82 -1.37 -15.64
N LEU A 279 -1.98 -0.32 -16.44
CA LEU A 279 -0.97 0.13 -17.42
C LEU A 279 0.34 0.49 -16.72
N ALA A 280 0.30 1.35 -15.70
CA ALA A 280 1.50 1.78 -14.97
C ALA A 280 2.26 0.60 -14.35
N LEU A 281 1.54 -0.42 -13.87
CA LEU A 281 2.10 -1.63 -13.27
C LEU A 281 2.56 -2.69 -14.28
N SER A 282 2.28 -2.52 -15.57
CA SER A 282 2.60 -3.51 -16.60
C SER A 282 4.10 -3.65 -16.85
N ALA A 283 4.48 -4.68 -17.60
CA ALA A 283 5.88 -4.96 -17.93
C ALA A 283 6.56 -3.77 -18.62
N ASP A 284 5.87 -3.06 -19.51
CA ASP A 284 6.45 -1.97 -20.30
C ASP A 284 6.87 -0.77 -19.46
N TYR A 285 6.24 -0.58 -18.30
CA TYR A 285 6.46 0.57 -17.43
C TYR A 285 7.14 0.22 -16.10
N SER A 286 6.76 -0.89 -15.49
CA SER A 286 7.19 -1.26 -14.15
C SER A 286 8.11 -2.48 -14.07
N SER A 287 8.43 -3.18 -15.17
CA SER A 287 9.52 -4.16 -15.11
C SER A 287 10.88 -3.45 -15.01
N ALA A 288 11.93 -4.15 -14.61
CA ALA A 288 13.29 -3.61 -14.64
C ALA A 288 13.68 -3.05 -16.03
N GLN A 289 13.29 -3.74 -17.10
CA GLN A 289 13.55 -3.29 -18.47
C GLN A 289 12.69 -2.07 -18.83
N GLY A 290 11.42 -2.06 -18.42
CA GLY A 290 10.51 -0.94 -18.64
C GLY A 290 10.98 0.33 -17.93
N ALA A 291 11.29 0.23 -16.64
CA ALA A 291 11.82 1.32 -15.82
C ALA A 291 13.12 1.89 -16.40
N GLN A 292 14.02 1.04 -16.90
CA GLN A 292 15.25 1.50 -17.54
C GLN A 292 14.98 2.27 -18.85
N LYS A 293 14.03 1.83 -19.67
CA LYS A 293 13.62 2.54 -20.89
C LYS A 293 13.01 3.91 -20.56
N ILE A 294 12.14 3.96 -19.55
CA ILE A 294 11.57 5.21 -19.05
C ILE A 294 12.69 6.15 -18.63
N LYS A 295 13.57 5.70 -17.74
CA LYS A 295 14.70 6.49 -17.24
C LYS A 295 15.52 7.09 -18.39
N GLN A 296 15.82 6.31 -19.42
CA GLN A 296 16.53 6.79 -20.62
C GLN A 296 15.77 7.88 -21.38
N SER A 297 14.44 7.76 -21.49
CA SER A 297 13.60 8.73 -22.22
C SER A 297 13.42 10.10 -21.53
N ILE A 298 13.76 10.18 -20.24
CA ILE A 298 13.63 11.38 -19.40
C ILE A 298 14.97 11.96 -18.90
N GLN A 299 16.12 11.42 -19.33
CA GLN A 299 17.45 11.85 -18.83
C GLN A 299 17.75 13.34 -19.02
N ASN A 300 17.10 13.97 -20.00
CA ASN A 300 17.26 15.38 -20.33
C ASN A 300 16.36 16.31 -19.50
N ILE A 301 15.55 15.78 -18.57
CA ILE A 301 14.71 16.59 -17.67
C ILE A 301 15.58 16.98 -16.46
N PRO A 302 15.91 18.28 -16.27
CA PRO A 302 16.69 18.72 -15.12
C PRO A 302 15.96 18.41 -13.80
N GLY A 303 16.70 18.07 -12.74
CA GLY A 303 16.15 17.74 -11.43
C GLY A 303 15.83 16.26 -11.16
N LEU A 304 15.78 15.39 -12.17
CA LEU A 304 15.51 13.95 -11.97
C LEU A 304 16.77 13.09 -11.69
N ASN A 305 17.97 13.63 -11.93
CA ASN A 305 19.23 12.86 -11.90
C ASN A 305 19.84 12.63 -10.50
N ASN A 306 19.17 13.00 -9.40
CA ASN A 306 19.82 13.14 -8.08
C ASN A 306 19.37 12.19 -6.96
N SER A 307 18.63 11.11 -7.22
CA SER A 307 18.21 10.20 -6.13
C SER A 307 18.25 8.73 -6.54
N GLY A 308 19.45 8.16 -6.48
CA GLY A 308 19.65 6.71 -6.55
C GLY A 308 19.09 6.03 -5.30
N GLY A 309 17.87 5.49 -5.39
CA GLY A 309 17.34 4.55 -4.41
C GLY A 309 18.03 3.20 -4.55
N SER A 310 18.92 2.88 -3.61
CA SER A 310 19.48 1.54 -3.45
C SER A 310 18.36 0.55 -3.16
N CYS A 311 18.45 -0.66 -3.72
CA CYS A 311 17.64 -1.79 -3.28
C CYS A 311 17.83 -1.95 -1.77
N GLY A 312 16.81 -1.56 -0.99
CA GLY A 312 16.88 -1.47 0.45
C GLY A 312 17.22 -2.81 1.09
N THR A 313 18.24 -2.79 1.94
CA THR A 313 18.47 -3.75 3.03
C THR A 313 17.48 -3.52 4.18
#